data_AF-A0A434A3Z8-F1
#
_entry.id   AF-A0A434A3Z8-F1
#
_cell.length_a   1.000
_cell.length_b   1.000
_cell.length_c   1.000
_cell.angle_alpha   90.00
_cell.angle_beta   90.00
_cell.angle_gamma   90.00
#
_symmetry.space_group_name_H-M   'P 1'
#
loop_
_entity.id
_entity.type
_entity.pdbx_description
1 polymer ?
#
loop_
_entity_poly.entity_id
_entity_poly.type
_entity_poly.pdbx_seq_one_letter_code
_entity_poly.pdbx_strand_id
1 'polypeptide(L)'
;MTDLDYLAFLENILTDNRKEKFLKVLANRTKHFTIAVEDVFQMHNTSAVMRSCEVFGIQELNIIEQRYGKRIDKEIAMGAQKWVDINQFDSITNCLSTLKNQGYQIIATTPHENDCLLEDFDITKPSALFFGTERDGLSQEILEKADGFLKIPMVGFTESLNISVSAAIIIQNLTNRLRNSDIAWQLSEEEILEKRLAWAKSSIKDIKRIEARYFEENPR
;
A
#
# COMPACT_ATOMS: atom_id res chain seq x y z
N MET A 1 -5.77 19.02 6.51
CA MET A 1 -7.13 19.32 7.00
C MET A 1 -8.18 19.05 5.93
N THR A 2 -8.92 17.96 6.12
CA THR A 2 -10.04 17.52 5.28
C THR A 2 -11.22 18.49 5.39
N ASP A 3 -11.87 18.80 4.26
CA ASP A 3 -13.10 19.60 4.19
C ASP A 3 -14.29 18.78 4.75
N LEU A 4 -14.68 19.04 6.00
CA LEU A 4 -15.66 18.23 6.73
C LEU A 4 -17.08 18.42 6.21
N ASP A 5 -17.45 19.63 5.80
CA ASP A 5 -18.76 19.90 5.22
C ASP A 5 -18.92 19.18 3.89
N TYR A 6 -17.87 19.18 3.07
CA TYR A 6 -17.88 18.44 1.81
C TYR A 6 -17.92 16.93 2.03
N LEU A 7 -17.18 16.41 3.02
CA LEU A 7 -17.26 15.00 3.40
C LEU A 7 -18.69 14.62 3.82
N ALA A 8 -19.31 15.40 4.69
CA ALA A 8 -20.68 15.17 5.15
C ALA A 8 -21.68 15.20 3.99
N PHE A 9 -21.53 16.15 3.06
CA PHE A 9 -22.32 16.22 1.83
C PHE A 9 -22.20 14.95 0.99
N LEU A 10 -20.99 14.47 0.73
CA LEU A 10 -20.80 13.23 -0.05
C LEU A 10 -21.33 11.99 0.68
N GLU A 11 -21.15 11.90 2.00
CA GLU A 11 -21.66 10.77 2.78
C GLU A 11 -23.19 10.72 2.83
N ASN A 12 -23.89 11.85 2.73
CA ASN A 12 -25.35 11.89 2.59
C ASN A 12 -25.85 11.30 1.27
N ILE A 13 -25.00 11.21 0.25
CA ILE A 13 -25.33 10.55 -1.04
C ILE A 13 -25.16 9.02 -0.92
N LEU A 14 -24.36 8.54 0.04
CA LEU A 14 -24.07 7.13 0.23
C LEU A 14 -25.13 6.44 1.10
N THR A 15 -25.29 5.13 0.89
CA THR A 15 -26.14 4.30 1.76
C THR A 15 -25.49 4.08 3.13
N ASP A 16 -26.30 3.85 4.17
CA ASP A 16 -25.78 3.60 5.53
C ASP A 16 -24.87 2.36 5.58
N ASN A 17 -25.27 1.27 4.93
CA ASN A 17 -24.44 0.06 4.80
C ASN A 17 -23.08 0.36 4.15
N ARG A 18 -23.00 1.31 3.21
CA ARG A 18 -21.74 1.70 2.58
C ARG A 18 -20.83 2.44 3.57
N LYS A 19 -21.39 3.38 4.34
CA LYS A 19 -20.67 4.13 5.38
C LYS A 19 -20.17 3.21 6.49
N GLU A 20 -21.02 2.32 7.00
CA GLU A 20 -20.64 1.32 8.01
C GLU A 20 -19.52 0.40 7.50
N LYS A 21 -19.61 -0.05 6.23
CA LYS A 21 -18.55 -0.85 5.62
C LYS A 21 -17.22 -0.09 5.55
N PHE A 22 -17.23 1.21 5.26
CA PHE A 22 -16.00 2.01 5.29
C PHE A 22 -15.37 2.02 6.67
N LEU A 23 -16.15 2.32 7.73
CA LEU A 23 -15.65 2.36 9.10
C LEU A 23 -15.06 1.00 9.52
N LYS A 24 -15.75 -0.10 9.19
CA LYS A 24 -15.27 -1.46 9.49
C LYS A 24 -13.93 -1.77 8.81
N VAL A 25 -13.76 -1.38 7.55
CA VAL A 25 -12.51 -1.61 6.81
C VAL A 25 -11.40 -0.68 7.30
N LEU A 26 -11.70 0.62 7.53
CA LEU A 26 -10.73 1.61 8.00
C LEU A 26 -10.15 1.28 9.37
N ALA A 27 -10.95 0.68 10.26
CA ALA A 27 -10.47 0.19 11.56
C ALA A 27 -9.36 -0.88 11.44
N ASN A 28 -9.16 -1.45 10.25
CA ASN A 28 -8.14 -2.45 9.96
C ASN A 28 -7.12 -1.99 8.90
N ARG A 29 -7.11 -0.68 8.57
CA ARG A 29 -6.10 -0.09 7.69
C ARG A 29 -4.88 0.36 8.48
N THR A 30 -3.71 0.21 7.87
CA THR A 30 -2.44 0.61 8.48
C THR A 30 -1.52 1.27 7.46
N LYS A 31 -0.76 2.24 7.95
CA LYS A 31 0.47 2.77 7.33
C LYS A 31 1.71 2.44 8.16
N HIS A 32 1.60 1.55 9.15
CA HIS A 32 2.77 1.08 9.88
C HIS A 32 3.69 0.26 8.95
N PHE A 33 3.09 -0.47 8.02
CA PHE A 33 3.81 -1.08 6.90
C PHE A 33 3.31 -0.50 5.58
N THR A 34 4.24 -0.19 4.68
CA THR A 34 3.94 0.17 3.29
C THR A 34 4.69 -0.75 2.35
N ILE A 35 4.12 -1.03 1.19
CA ILE A 35 4.75 -1.89 0.19
C ILE A 35 5.40 -1.03 -0.89
N ALA A 36 6.59 -1.42 -1.33
CA ALA A 36 7.26 -0.86 -2.49
C ALA A 36 7.59 -1.98 -3.47
N VAL A 37 7.30 -1.76 -4.74
CA VAL A 37 7.58 -2.74 -5.80
C VAL A 37 8.41 -2.08 -6.89
N GLU A 38 9.54 -2.71 -7.21
CA GLU A 38 10.47 -2.27 -8.24
C GLU A 38 10.18 -2.94 -9.59
N ASP A 39 10.14 -2.12 -10.65
CA ASP A 39 10.22 -2.49 -12.07
C ASP A 39 9.46 -3.77 -12.46
N VAL A 40 8.17 -3.80 -12.14
CA VAL A 40 7.34 -4.99 -12.40
C VAL A 40 7.05 -5.07 -13.90
N PHE A 41 7.88 -5.84 -14.60
CA PHE A 41 7.73 -6.23 -16.01
C PHE A 41 6.32 -6.76 -16.35
N GLN A 42 5.59 -7.23 -15.32
CA GLN A 42 4.33 -7.94 -15.42
C GLN A 42 3.25 -7.25 -14.59
N MET A 43 2.37 -6.49 -15.28
CA MET A 43 1.25 -5.74 -14.68
C MET A 43 0.32 -6.59 -13.81
N HIS A 44 0.25 -7.89 -14.06
CA HIS A 44 -0.55 -8.81 -13.25
C HIS A 44 0.03 -9.02 -11.85
N ASN A 45 1.37 -9.02 -11.70
CA ASN A 45 2.02 -9.16 -10.40
C ASN A 45 1.76 -7.93 -9.53
N THR A 46 1.93 -6.71 -10.07
CA THR A 46 1.60 -5.47 -9.34
C THR A 46 0.13 -5.45 -8.92
N SER A 47 -0.76 -5.89 -9.80
CA SER A 47 -2.20 -5.97 -9.49
C SER A 47 -2.50 -6.98 -8.38
N ALA A 48 -1.81 -8.13 -8.36
CA ALA A 48 -1.94 -9.14 -7.32
C ALA A 48 -1.35 -8.67 -5.97
N VAL A 49 -0.21 -7.97 -5.99
CA VAL A 49 0.36 -7.32 -4.80
C VAL A 49 -0.60 -6.27 -4.26
N MET A 50 -1.13 -5.39 -5.10
CA MET A 50 -2.13 -4.39 -4.71
C MET A 50 -3.37 -5.03 -4.09
N ARG A 51 -3.86 -6.14 -4.64
CA ARG A 51 -4.98 -6.88 -4.06
C ARG A 51 -4.63 -7.45 -2.69
N SER A 52 -3.40 -7.91 -2.50
CA SER A 52 -2.91 -8.36 -1.19
C SER A 52 -2.86 -7.21 -0.20
N CYS A 53 -2.36 -6.03 -0.60
CA CYS A 53 -2.41 -4.81 0.22
C CYS A 53 -3.85 -4.48 0.62
N GLU A 54 -4.78 -4.47 -0.35
CA GLU A 54 -6.18 -4.14 -0.13
C GLU A 54 -6.85 -5.12 0.85
N VAL A 55 -6.66 -6.43 0.67
CA VAL A 55 -7.32 -7.44 1.50
C VAL A 55 -6.73 -7.50 2.92
N PHE A 56 -5.42 -7.32 3.07
CA PHE A 56 -4.74 -7.49 4.35
C PHE A 56 -4.58 -6.20 5.16
N GLY A 57 -5.02 -5.06 4.62
CA GLY A 57 -5.14 -3.82 5.38
C GLY A 57 -3.99 -2.83 5.18
N ILE A 58 -3.05 -3.10 4.26
CA ILE A 58 -2.05 -2.10 3.89
C ILE A 58 -2.72 -0.97 3.12
N GLN A 59 -2.45 0.28 3.52
CA GLN A 59 -3.08 1.44 2.89
C GLN A 59 -2.29 1.97 1.68
N GLU A 60 -0.98 1.76 1.63
CA GLU A 60 -0.09 2.38 0.64
C GLU A 60 0.70 1.35 -0.18
N LEU A 61 0.74 1.56 -1.50
CA LEU A 61 1.55 0.83 -2.45
C LEU A 61 2.39 1.80 -3.29
N ASN A 62 3.71 1.68 -3.20
CA ASN A 62 4.67 2.49 -3.92
C ASN A 62 5.20 1.70 -5.11
N ILE A 63 5.11 2.26 -6.30
CA ILE A 63 5.53 1.62 -7.55
C ILE A 63 6.65 2.46 -8.15
N ILE A 64 7.80 1.82 -8.38
CA ILE A 64 8.95 2.46 -9.00
C ILE A 64 9.00 2.07 -10.47
N GLU A 65 8.67 3.02 -11.36
CA GLU A 65 8.63 2.82 -12.81
C GLU A 65 9.88 3.47 -13.46
N GLN A 66 11.05 2.87 -13.27
CA GLN A 66 12.31 3.40 -13.85
C GLN A 66 12.51 3.03 -15.33
N ARG A 67 12.15 1.81 -15.75
CA ARG A 67 12.61 1.27 -17.04
C ARG A 67 11.54 1.17 -18.12
N TYR A 68 10.27 1.00 -17.76
CA TYR A 68 9.21 0.74 -18.74
C TYR A 68 7.95 1.54 -18.43
N GLY A 69 7.88 2.76 -18.97
CA GLY A 69 6.68 3.58 -18.85
C GLY A 69 5.47 2.89 -19.46
N LYS A 70 4.53 2.42 -18.64
CA LYS A 70 3.16 2.10 -19.05
C LYS A 70 2.20 2.09 -17.86
N ARG A 71 1.16 2.93 -17.97
CA ARG A 71 -0.01 3.05 -17.11
C ARG A 71 -0.49 1.71 -16.57
N ILE A 72 -0.66 1.63 -15.24
CA ILE A 72 -1.48 0.62 -14.56
C ILE A 72 -2.78 0.43 -15.35
N ASP A 73 -2.93 -0.75 -15.98
CA ASP A 73 -4.10 -1.04 -16.77
C ASP A 73 -5.29 -1.19 -15.81
N LYS A 74 -6.31 -0.34 -16.00
CA LYS A 74 -7.42 -0.20 -15.04
C LYS A 74 -8.22 -1.50 -14.88
N GLU A 75 -8.09 -2.43 -15.82
CA GLU A 75 -8.85 -3.68 -15.89
C GLU A 75 -8.30 -4.78 -14.96
N ILE A 76 -7.00 -4.80 -14.65
CA ILE A 76 -6.37 -5.95 -13.97
C ILE A 76 -6.55 -5.87 -12.43
N ALA A 77 -6.74 -4.67 -11.90
CA ALA A 77 -6.86 -4.41 -10.46
C ALA A 77 -8.22 -4.76 -9.83
N MET A 78 -9.22 -5.15 -10.63
CA MET A 78 -10.59 -5.49 -10.20
C MET A 78 -11.23 -4.52 -9.18
N GLY A 79 -10.84 -3.24 -9.18
CA GLY A 79 -11.39 -2.21 -8.29
C GLY A 79 -10.63 -1.98 -6.99
N ALA A 80 -9.56 -2.73 -6.69
CA ALA A 80 -8.71 -2.53 -5.49
C ALA A 80 -8.03 -1.16 -5.47
N GLN A 81 -7.69 -0.61 -6.65
CA GLN A 81 -7.06 0.71 -6.82
C GLN A 81 -7.91 1.88 -6.31
N LYS A 82 -9.18 1.64 -5.96
CA LYS A 82 -10.06 2.65 -5.36
C LYS A 82 -9.87 2.79 -3.85
N TRP A 83 -9.27 1.79 -3.21
CA TRP A 83 -9.23 1.65 -1.74
C TRP A 83 -7.81 1.71 -1.17
N VAL A 84 -6.80 1.40 -1.99
CA VAL A 84 -5.37 1.51 -1.66
C VAL A 84 -4.81 2.74 -2.35
N ASP A 85 -3.97 3.50 -1.65
CA ASP A 85 -3.27 4.64 -2.20
C ASP A 85 -2.07 4.16 -3.02
N ILE A 86 -2.00 4.59 -4.28
CA ILE A 86 -0.93 4.21 -5.20
C ILE A 86 -0.02 5.41 -5.42
N ASN A 87 1.23 5.29 -4.99
CA ASN A 87 2.27 6.29 -5.19
C ASN A 87 3.19 5.81 -6.31
N GLN A 88 3.37 6.62 -7.35
CA GLN A 88 4.26 6.30 -8.46
C GLN A 88 5.53 7.13 -8.36
N PHE A 89 6.67 6.48 -8.50
CA PHE A 89 7.98 7.10 -8.47
C PHE A 89 8.71 6.84 -9.79
N ASP A 90 9.32 7.88 -10.32
CA ASP A 90 10.16 7.85 -11.52
C ASP A 90 11.56 7.28 -11.27
N SER A 91 11.98 7.20 -10.00
CA SER A 91 13.28 6.69 -9.60
C SER A 91 13.29 6.04 -8.21
N ILE A 92 14.17 5.05 -8.05
CA ILE A 92 14.47 4.38 -6.78
C ILE A 92 14.92 5.42 -5.73
N THR A 93 15.82 6.33 -6.10
CA THR A 93 16.30 7.40 -5.20
C THR A 93 15.16 8.29 -4.69
N ASN A 94 14.20 8.69 -5.53
CA ASN A 94 13.06 9.49 -5.09
C ASN A 94 12.13 8.69 -4.16
N CYS A 95 11.88 7.42 -4.47
CA CYS A 95 11.08 6.54 -3.62
C CYS A 95 11.71 6.36 -2.23
N LEU A 96 13.00 5.97 -2.19
CA LEU A 96 13.73 5.76 -0.94
C LEU A 96 13.79 7.03 -0.09
N SER A 97 14.11 8.17 -0.69
CA SER A 97 14.18 9.43 0.06
C SER A 97 12.82 9.86 0.61
N THR A 98 11.75 9.70 -0.17
CA THR A 98 10.38 9.99 0.28
C THR A 98 9.98 9.12 1.46
N LEU A 99 10.20 7.81 1.38
CA LEU A 99 9.83 6.85 2.43
C LEU A 99 10.67 7.04 3.70
N LYS A 100 11.98 7.29 3.58
CA LYS A 100 12.82 7.61 4.74
C LYS A 100 12.39 8.93 5.41
N ASN A 101 12.02 9.95 4.63
CA ASN A 101 11.51 11.21 5.17
C ASN A 101 10.15 11.06 5.89
N GLN A 102 9.37 10.03 5.53
CA GLN A 102 8.14 9.64 6.24
C GLN A 102 8.41 8.81 7.50
N GLY A 103 9.67 8.49 7.81
CA GLY A 103 10.08 7.76 9.01
C GLY A 103 10.08 6.23 8.85
N TYR A 104 9.93 5.72 7.64
CA TYR A 104 10.04 4.27 7.38
C TYR A 104 11.50 3.82 7.37
N GLN A 105 11.77 2.67 8.00
CA GLN A 105 12.96 1.88 7.66
C GLN A 105 12.73 1.13 6.34
N ILE A 106 13.79 1.01 5.54
CA ILE A 106 13.77 0.35 4.23
C ILE A 106 14.16 -1.11 4.42
N ILE A 107 13.24 -2.03 4.13
CA ILE A 107 13.46 -3.46 4.29
C ILE A 107 13.48 -4.13 2.93
N ALA A 108 14.61 -4.71 2.55
CA ALA A 108 14.76 -5.44 1.31
C ALA A 108 14.30 -6.89 1.50
N THR A 109 13.30 -7.33 0.71
CA THR A 109 12.90 -8.74 0.70
C THR A 109 13.78 -9.54 -0.24
N THR A 110 14.44 -10.57 0.27
CA THR A 110 15.38 -11.38 -0.51
C THR A 110 15.52 -12.79 0.08
N PRO A 111 15.66 -13.83 -0.76
CA PRO A 111 15.93 -15.18 -0.28
C PRO A 111 17.41 -15.44 0.00
N HIS A 112 18.32 -14.55 -0.39
CA HIS A 112 19.76 -14.81 -0.43
C HIS A 112 20.54 -14.29 0.78
N GLU A 113 20.04 -13.25 1.44
CA GLU A 113 20.69 -12.69 2.63
C GLU A 113 20.30 -13.45 3.90
N ASN A 114 21.26 -13.58 4.82
CA ASN A 114 21.05 -14.22 6.12
C ASN A 114 21.02 -13.15 7.22
N ASP A 115 19.92 -12.39 7.26
CA ASP A 115 19.70 -11.34 8.26
C ASP A 115 18.51 -11.68 9.15
N CYS A 116 17.27 -11.49 8.65
CA CYS A 116 16.06 -11.69 9.44
C CYS A 116 15.03 -12.61 8.76
N LEU A 117 14.57 -13.62 9.50
CA LEU A 117 13.45 -14.46 9.08
C LEU A 117 12.11 -13.76 9.36
N LEU A 118 11.12 -14.03 8.53
CA LEU A 118 9.78 -13.43 8.63
C LEU A 118 9.15 -13.56 10.03
N GLU A 119 9.37 -14.69 10.70
CA GLU A 119 8.83 -14.97 12.02
C GLU A 119 9.46 -14.09 13.11
N ASP A 120 10.73 -13.74 12.94
CA ASP A 120 11.54 -13.01 13.91
C ASP A 120 11.58 -11.50 13.64
N PHE A 121 11.00 -11.05 12.52
CA PHE A 121 11.06 -9.64 12.11
C PHE A 121 10.50 -8.70 13.18
N ASP A 122 11.23 -7.64 13.51
CA ASP A 122 10.82 -6.62 14.47
C ASP A 122 9.73 -5.74 13.86
N ILE A 123 8.51 -5.91 14.36
CA ILE A 123 7.34 -5.15 13.91
C ILE A 123 7.17 -3.81 14.62
N THR A 124 8.01 -3.42 15.57
CA THR A 124 7.81 -2.20 16.37
C THR A 124 8.02 -0.91 15.59
N LYS A 125 8.80 -0.97 14.50
CA LYS A 125 9.15 0.20 13.69
C LYS A 125 8.34 0.25 12.38
N PRO A 126 7.88 1.43 11.96
CA PRO A 126 7.27 1.58 10.64
C PRO A 126 8.24 1.15 9.55
N SER A 127 7.81 0.30 8.63
CA SER A 127 8.70 -0.29 7.61
C SER A 127 8.13 -0.26 6.20
N ALA A 128 8.97 0.13 5.25
CA ALA A 128 8.70 0.00 3.83
C ALA A 128 9.32 -1.30 3.31
N LEU A 129 8.47 -2.24 2.88
CA LEU A 129 8.88 -3.56 2.42
C LEU A 129 9.06 -3.54 0.90
N PHE A 130 10.29 -3.72 0.44
CA PHE A 130 10.65 -3.67 -0.98
C PHE A 130 10.65 -5.05 -1.61
N PHE A 131 9.98 -5.16 -2.75
CA PHE A 131 9.90 -6.37 -3.56
C PHE A 131 10.45 -6.09 -4.95
N GLY A 132 11.38 -6.95 -5.37
CA GLY A 132 12.07 -6.81 -6.65
C GLY A 132 11.42 -7.60 -7.79
N THR A 133 12.05 -7.55 -8.95
CA THR A 133 11.59 -8.24 -10.16
C THR A 133 11.72 -9.75 -10.07
N GLU A 134 10.97 -10.50 -10.87
CA GLU A 134 11.02 -11.99 -10.85
C GLU A 134 12.38 -12.57 -11.23
N ARG A 135 13.15 -11.86 -12.07
CA ARG A 135 14.41 -12.39 -12.62
C ARG A 135 15.62 -11.98 -11.80
N ASP A 136 15.72 -10.69 -11.52
CA ASP A 136 16.93 -10.10 -10.94
C ASP A 136 16.74 -9.76 -9.45
N GLY A 137 15.53 -9.94 -8.90
CA GLY A 137 15.21 -9.50 -7.56
C GLY A 137 15.26 -7.97 -7.46
N LEU A 138 15.68 -7.48 -6.28
CA LEU A 138 15.86 -6.05 -6.02
C LEU A 138 17.18 -5.58 -6.64
N SER A 139 17.19 -4.35 -7.16
CA SER A 139 18.41 -3.73 -7.64
C SER A 139 19.42 -3.52 -6.51
N GLN A 140 20.69 -3.52 -6.89
CA GLN A 140 21.81 -3.23 -5.99
C GLN A 140 21.64 -1.89 -5.26
N GLU A 141 21.05 -0.89 -5.92
CA GLU A 141 20.79 0.42 -5.31
C GLU A 141 19.87 0.31 -4.08
N ILE A 142 18.84 -0.55 -4.12
CA ILE A 142 17.95 -0.78 -2.98
C ILE A 142 18.66 -1.60 -1.91
N LEU A 143 19.36 -2.67 -2.31
CA LEU A 143 20.08 -3.55 -1.38
C LEU A 143 21.13 -2.78 -0.56
N GLU A 144 21.87 -1.87 -1.17
CA GLU A 144 22.89 -1.04 -0.50
C GLU A 144 22.31 0.01 0.45
N LYS A 145 21.07 0.46 0.20
CA LYS A 145 20.39 1.50 0.98
C LYS A 145 19.39 0.94 2.00
N ALA A 146 19.20 -0.37 2.01
CA ALA A 146 18.32 -1.08 2.92
C ALA A 146 18.85 -0.96 4.36
N ASP A 147 17.94 -0.76 5.30
CA ASP A 147 18.22 -0.71 6.72
C ASP A 147 18.14 -2.12 7.36
N GLY A 148 17.62 -3.11 6.63
CA GLY A 148 17.63 -4.54 6.99
C GLY A 148 17.06 -5.43 5.88
N PHE A 149 17.23 -6.74 6.01
CA PHE A 149 16.72 -7.73 5.05
C PHE A 149 15.67 -8.65 5.68
N LEU A 150 14.68 -9.04 4.88
CA LEU A 150 13.59 -9.92 5.30
C LEU A 150 13.48 -11.12 4.37
N LYS A 151 13.45 -12.32 4.96
CA LYS A 151 13.44 -13.59 4.24
C LYS A 151 12.29 -14.48 4.67
N ILE A 152 11.63 -15.09 3.69
CA ILE A 152 10.72 -16.22 3.91
C ILE A 152 11.58 -17.49 4.00
N PRO A 153 11.47 -18.30 5.08
CA PRO A 153 12.15 -19.59 5.15
C PRO A 153 11.72 -20.51 3.99
N MET A 154 12.69 -21.07 3.26
CA MET A 154 12.45 -21.99 2.15
C MET A 154 13.27 -23.26 2.32
N VAL A 155 12.65 -24.41 2.06
CA VAL A 155 13.23 -25.76 2.27
C VAL A 155 13.11 -26.63 1.01
N GLY A 156 12.95 -26.00 -0.16
CA GLY A 156 12.78 -26.67 -1.44
C GLY A 156 13.95 -26.40 -2.40
N PHE A 157 13.86 -26.99 -3.60
CA PHE A 157 14.85 -26.78 -4.67
C PHE A 157 14.70 -25.44 -5.40
N THR A 158 13.50 -24.84 -5.36
CA THR A 158 13.27 -23.54 -5.98
C THR A 158 13.89 -22.45 -5.12
N GLU A 159 14.66 -21.57 -5.77
CA GLU A 159 15.45 -20.54 -5.09
C GLU A 159 14.64 -19.31 -4.68
N SER A 160 13.43 -19.14 -5.21
CA SER A 160 12.54 -18.02 -4.92
C SER A 160 11.07 -18.35 -5.17
N LEU A 161 10.18 -17.53 -4.59
CA LEU A 161 8.74 -17.53 -4.88
C LEU A 161 8.40 -16.42 -5.86
N ASN A 162 7.26 -16.56 -6.56
CA ASN A 162 6.70 -15.44 -7.32
C ASN A 162 6.49 -14.22 -6.40
N ILE A 163 6.79 -13.03 -6.92
CA ILE A 163 6.75 -11.77 -6.16
C ILE A 163 5.42 -11.54 -5.45
N SER A 164 4.29 -11.82 -6.11
CA SER A 164 2.96 -11.60 -5.52
C SER A 164 2.66 -12.59 -4.40
N VAL A 165 3.17 -13.82 -4.50
CA VAL A 165 3.08 -14.84 -3.45
C VAL A 165 3.92 -14.42 -2.25
N SER A 166 5.17 -14.00 -2.47
CA SER A 166 6.05 -13.49 -1.41
C SER A 166 5.42 -12.31 -0.68
N ALA A 167 4.90 -11.33 -1.42
CA ALA A 167 4.21 -10.17 -0.85
C ALA A 167 3.00 -10.60 -0.02
N ALA A 168 2.14 -11.48 -0.55
CA ALA A 168 0.96 -11.95 0.18
C ALA A 168 1.33 -12.65 1.51
N ILE A 169 2.35 -13.52 1.51
CA ILE A 169 2.82 -14.23 2.71
C ILE A 169 3.34 -13.24 3.75
N ILE A 170 4.22 -12.32 3.34
CA ILE A 170 4.83 -11.34 4.25
C ILE A 170 3.75 -10.40 4.80
N ILE A 171 2.92 -9.81 3.93
CA ILE A 171 1.88 -8.86 4.35
C ILE A 171 0.92 -9.53 5.34
N GLN A 172 0.44 -10.75 5.03
CA GLN A 172 -0.53 -11.41 5.90
C GLN A 172 0.10 -11.79 7.25
N ASN A 173 1.35 -12.25 7.28
CA ASN A 173 2.04 -12.56 8.51
C ASN A 173 2.22 -11.30 9.38
N LEU A 174 2.82 -10.25 8.82
CA LEU A 174 3.16 -9.05 9.55
C LEU A 174 1.92 -8.29 10.02
N THR A 175 0.90 -8.15 9.18
CA THR A 175 -0.35 -7.48 9.59
C THR A 175 -1.11 -8.28 10.64
N ASN A 176 -1.07 -9.62 10.61
CA ASN A 176 -1.66 -10.43 11.66
C ASN A 176 -0.91 -10.26 12.99
N ARG A 177 0.44 -10.26 12.99
CA ARG A 177 1.23 -9.99 14.20
C ARG A 177 0.94 -8.58 14.73
N LEU A 178 0.83 -7.61 13.85
CA LEU A 178 0.55 -6.22 14.20
C LEU A 178 -0.83 -6.05 14.87
N ARG A 179 -1.89 -6.68 14.32
CA ARG A 179 -3.24 -6.68 14.91
C ARG A 179 -3.31 -7.35 16.29
N ASN A 180 -2.39 -8.27 16.58
CA ASN A 180 -2.28 -8.97 17.87
C ASN A 180 -1.23 -8.34 18.80
N SER A 181 -0.74 -7.14 18.48
CA SER A 181 0.25 -6.40 19.28
C SER A 181 -0.37 -5.15 19.92
N ASP A 182 0.35 -4.58 20.88
CA ASP A 182 -0.02 -3.31 21.53
C ASP A 182 0.51 -2.06 20.79
N ILE A 183 1.04 -2.24 19.57
CA ILE A 183 1.59 -1.15 18.76
C ILE A 183 0.43 -0.27 18.24
N ALA A 184 0.62 1.05 18.24
CA ALA A 184 -0.32 1.96 17.59
C ALA A 184 -0.09 1.93 16.07
N TRP A 185 -0.84 1.07 15.36
CA TRP A 185 -0.66 0.82 13.93
C TRP A 185 -1.82 1.32 13.06
N GLN A 186 -2.96 1.62 13.68
CA GLN A 186 -4.14 2.12 12.99
C GLN A 186 -3.87 3.51 12.41
N LEU A 187 -4.63 3.85 11.37
CA LEU A 187 -4.66 5.21 10.86
C LEU A 187 -5.08 6.21 11.95
N SER A 188 -4.47 7.38 11.93
CA SER A 188 -4.91 8.51 12.76
C SER A 188 -6.30 9.01 12.35
N GLU A 189 -6.94 9.81 13.21
CA GLU A 189 -8.26 10.36 12.91
C GLU A 189 -8.27 11.23 11.64
N GLU A 190 -7.22 12.04 11.42
CA GLU A 190 -7.09 12.85 10.20
C GLU A 190 -6.98 11.95 8.96
N GLU A 191 -6.16 10.90 9.01
CA GLU A 191 -6.03 9.96 7.90
C GLU A 191 -7.33 9.20 7.62
N ILE A 192 -8.06 8.82 8.66
CA ILE A 192 -9.39 8.20 8.51
C ILE A 192 -10.34 9.14 7.77
N LEU A 193 -10.36 10.42 8.12
CA LEU A 193 -11.21 11.42 7.44
C LEU A 193 -10.80 11.60 5.97
N GLU A 194 -9.50 11.66 5.69
CA GLU A 194 -8.98 11.72 4.32
C GLU A 194 -9.39 10.50 3.51
N LYS A 195 -9.25 9.28 4.08
CA LYS A 195 -9.64 8.05 3.38
C LYS A 195 -11.15 7.97 3.18
N ARG A 196 -11.96 8.38 4.16
CA ARG A 196 -13.43 8.46 4.00
C ARG A 196 -13.82 9.37 2.85
N LEU A 197 -13.21 10.55 2.75
CA LEU A 197 -13.44 11.47 1.64
C LEU A 197 -13.06 10.85 0.30
N ALA A 198 -11.86 10.26 0.20
CA ALA A 198 -11.39 9.60 -1.02
C ALA A 198 -12.31 8.43 -1.44
N TRP A 199 -12.73 7.60 -0.48
CA TRP A 199 -13.57 6.44 -0.74
C TRP A 199 -15.02 6.81 -1.09
N ALA A 200 -15.54 7.89 -0.52
CA ALA A 200 -16.82 8.47 -0.89
C ALA A 200 -16.79 8.93 -2.36
N LYS A 201 -15.77 9.71 -2.75
CA LYS A 201 -15.55 10.12 -4.14
C LYS A 201 -15.47 8.93 -5.09
N SER A 202 -14.74 7.87 -4.72
CA SER A 202 -14.59 6.65 -5.52
C SER A 202 -15.87 5.80 -5.63
N SER A 203 -16.87 6.04 -4.78
CA SER A 203 -18.13 5.29 -4.75
C SER A 203 -19.29 5.98 -5.45
N ILE A 204 -19.19 7.30 -5.64
CA ILE A 204 -20.24 8.11 -6.25
C ILE A 204 -20.06 8.16 -7.76
N LYS A 205 -21.12 7.81 -8.51
CA LYS A 205 -21.13 7.96 -9.97
C LYS A 205 -21.12 9.44 -10.34
N ASP A 206 -20.39 9.79 -11.40
CA ASP A 206 -20.26 11.17 -11.89
C ASP A 206 -19.80 12.18 -10.82
N ILE A 207 -18.92 11.76 -9.91
CA ILE A 207 -18.39 12.58 -8.81
C ILE A 207 -17.90 13.96 -9.28
N LYS A 208 -17.28 14.07 -10.47
CA LYS A 208 -16.81 15.35 -11.02
C LYS A 208 -17.91 16.40 -11.16
N ARG A 209 -19.11 15.98 -11.60
CA ARG A 209 -20.26 16.88 -11.76
C ARG A 209 -20.81 17.29 -10.41
N ILE A 210 -20.90 16.35 -9.48
CA ILE A 210 -21.40 16.58 -8.12
C ILE A 210 -20.47 17.54 -7.37
N GLU A 211 -19.16 17.34 -7.49
CA GLU A 211 -18.12 18.19 -6.90
C GLU A 211 -18.16 19.62 -7.44
N ALA A 212 -18.25 19.78 -8.78
CA ALA A 212 -18.37 21.11 -9.39
C ALA A 212 -19.59 21.87 -8.87
N ARG A 213 -20.75 21.21 -8.81
CA ARG A 213 -21.99 21.80 -8.28
C ARG A 213 -21.86 22.19 -6.80
N TYR A 214 -21.26 21.32 -5.98
CA TYR A 214 -21.06 21.61 -4.56
C TYR A 214 -20.26 22.90 -4.35
N PHE A 215 -19.16 23.07 -5.08
CA PHE A 215 -18.30 24.26 -4.95
C PHE A 215 -18.87 25.51 -5.64
N GLU A 216 -19.75 25.37 -6.63
CA GLU A 216 -20.54 26.50 -7.15
C GLU A 216 -21.55 27.02 -6.11
N GLU A 217 -22.20 26.12 -5.37
CA GLU A 217 -23.17 26.45 -4.33
C GLU A 217 -22.49 26.88 -3.00
N ASN A 218 -21.24 26.47 -2.78
CA ASN A 218 -20.45 26.76 -1.57
C ASN A 218 -19.03 27.26 -1.93
N PRO A 219 -18.90 28.50 -2.44
CA PRO A 219 -17.60 29.09 -2.73
C PRO A 219 -16.79 29.28 -1.44
N ARG A 220 -15.49 28.97 -1.51
CA ARG A 220 -14.54 29.09 -0.39
C ARG A 220 -14.20 30.54 -0.05
#